data_AF-A0A6C0BSC4-F1
#
_entry.id   AF-A0A6C0BSC4-F1
#
_cell.length_a   1.000
_cell.length_b   1.000
_cell.length_c   1.000
_cell.angle_alpha   90.00
_cell.angle_beta   90.00
_cell.angle_gamma   90.00
#
_symmetry.space_group_name_H-M   'P 1'
#
loop_
_entity.id
_entity.type
_entity.pdbx_description
1 polymer ?
#
loop_
_entity_poly.entity_id
_entity_poly.type
_entity_poly.pdbx_seq_one_letter_code
_entity_poly.pdbx_strand_id
1 'polypeptide(L)' 'MKYILIKAENIHIINFDDVLEESLSSTRWNRDRTMVVLKCKNNKAPLWYVNSPIYSHEYIIKLMQTDEWSI' A
#
# COMPACT_ATOMS: atom_id res chain seq x y z
N MET A 1 9.50 -8.98 1.85
CA MET A 1 8.38 -8.38 1.11
C MET A 1 8.33 -6.90 1.44
N LYS A 2 8.15 -6.04 0.44
CA LYS A 2 8.08 -4.58 0.58
C LYS A 2 6.66 -4.09 0.31
N TYR A 3 6.28 -3.04 1.01
CA TYR A 3 4.94 -2.46 0.96
C TYR A 3 5.02 -0.95 0.85
N ILE A 4 3.98 -0.35 0.28
CA ILE A 4 3.84 1.11 0.17
C ILE A 4 2.46 1.51 0.67
N LEU A 5 2.39 2.74 1.17
CA LEU A 5 1.15 3.39 1.59
C LEU A 5 0.84 4.52 0.63
N ILE A 6 -0.36 4.48 0.04
CA ILE A 6 -0.85 5.49 -0.88
C ILE A 6 -2.05 6.17 -0.25
N LYS A 7 -2.09 7.50 -0.28
CA LYS A 7 -3.27 8.26 0.11
C LYS A 7 -4.35 8.15 -0.96
N ALA A 8 -5.61 8.20 -0.55
CA ALA A 8 -6.77 8.14 -1.42
C ALA A 8 -6.71 9.17 -2.57
N GLU A 9 -6.23 10.39 -2.30
CA GLU A 9 -6.04 11.46 -3.29
C GLU A 9 -5.05 11.08 -4.42
N ASN A 10 -4.13 10.16 -4.15
CA ASN A 10 -3.06 9.73 -5.06
C ASN A 10 -3.32 8.34 -5.67
N ILE A 11 -4.52 7.77 -5.57
CA ILE A 11 -4.78 6.44 -6.15
C ILE A 11 -4.58 6.39 -7.68
N HIS A 12 -4.70 7.53 -8.35
CA HIS A 12 -4.55 7.64 -9.80
C HIS A 12 -3.11 7.43 -10.28
N ILE A 13 -2.10 7.49 -9.39
CA ILE A 13 -0.69 7.23 -9.74
C ILE A 13 -0.30 5.75 -9.65
N ILE A 14 -1.20 4.89 -9.16
CA ILE A 14 -0.91 3.47 -8.96
C ILE A 14 -0.81 2.77 -10.31
N ASN A 15 0.35 2.19 -10.60
CA ASN A 15 0.49 1.19 -11.66
C ASN A 15 0.39 -0.22 -11.06
N PHE A 16 -0.70 -0.93 -11.37
CA PHE A 16 -0.95 -2.30 -10.89
C PHE A 16 0.00 -3.35 -11.49
N ASP A 17 0.77 -3.00 -12.53
CA ASP A 17 1.82 -3.87 -13.05
C ASP A 17 2.99 -4.03 -12.07
N ASP A 18 3.23 -3.04 -11.20
CA ASP A 18 4.36 -3.00 -10.25
C ASP A 18 4.01 -3.51 -8.83
N VAL A 19 2.73 -3.79 -8.58
CA VAL A 19 2.21 -4.28 -7.28
C VAL A 19 1.44 -5.58 -7.47
N LEU A 20 1.18 -6.30 -6.38
CA LEU A 20 0.53 -7.62 -6.43
C LEU A 20 -0.99 -7.52 -6.51
N GLU A 21 -1.56 -6.39 -6.13
CA GLU A 21 -2.97 -6.08 -6.29
C GLU A 21 -3.32 -5.91 -7.79
N GLU A 22 -4.52 -6.34 -8.19
CA GLU A 22 -4.96 -6.31 -9.59
C GLU A 22 -5.79 -5.05 -9.91
N SER A 23 -6.42 -4.48 -8.88
CA SER A 23 -7.24 -3.28 -8.98
C SER A 23 -7.50 -2.68 -7.60
N LEU A 24 -8.06 -1.47 -7.54
CA LEU A 24 -8.50 -0.83 -6.29
C LEU A 24 -9.43 -1.71 -5.45
N SER A 25 -10.24 -2.56 -6.08
CA SER A 25 -11.13 -3.49 -5.35
C SER A 25 -10.40 -4.59 -4.59
N SER A 26 -9.20 -4.97 -5.05
CA SER A 26 -8.33 -5.96 -4.41
C SER A 26 -7.38 -5.36 -3.37
N THR A 27 -7.34 -4.03 -3.27
CA THR A 27 -6.45 -3.33 -2.33
C THR A 27 -7.05 -3.26 -0.93
N ARG A 28 -6.17 -3.24 0.08
CA ARG A 28 -6.59 -3.09 1.48
C ARG A 28 -6.58 -1.62 1.89
N TRP A 29 -7.75 -1.10 2.19
CA TRP A 29 -7.97 0.25 2.70
C TRP A 29 -7.90 0.29 4.23
N ASN A 30 -7.50 1.43 4.77
CA ASN A 30 -7.73 1.73 6.19
C ASN A 30 -9.23 1.99 6.44
N ARG A 31 -9.61 2.05 7.72
CA ARG A 31 -11.01 2.13 8.17
C ARG A 31 -11.76 3.32 7.56
N ASP A 32 -11.10 4.48 7.49
CA ASP A 32 -11.68 5.73 6.97
C ASP A 32 -11.53 5.88 5.45
N ARG A 33 -10.94 4.90 4.76
CA ARG A 33 -10.65 4.93 3.32
C ARG A 33 -9.82 6.14 2.87
N THR A 34 -8.93 6.61 3.73
CA THR A 34 -8.00 7.71 3.43
C THR A 34 -6.65 7.20 2.93
N MET A 35 -6.31 5.93 3.20
CA MET A 35 -5.06 5.31 2.77
C MET A 35 -5.27 3.85 2.35
N VAL A 36 -4.38 3.38 1.48
CA VAL A 36 -4.35 2.03 0.95
C VAL A 36 -2.95 1.44 1.03
N VAL A 37 -2.86 0.16 1.40
CA VAL A 37 -1.61 -0.61 1.38
C VAL A 37 -1.52 -1.38 0.06
N LEU A 38 -0.36 -1.30 -0.57
CA LEU A 38 0.00 -2.11 -1.74
C LEU A 38 1.25 -2.92 -1.47
N LYS A 39 1.30 -4.13 -2.03
CA LYS A 39 2.42 -5.06 -1.89
C LYS A 39 3.24 -5.05 -3.17
N CYS A 40 4.50 -4.62 -3.10
CA CYS A 40 5.32 -4.45 -4.30
C CYS A 40 5.71 -5.80 -4.93
N LYS A 41 5.58 -5.92 -6.25
CA LYS A 41 6.12 -7.06 -7.00
C LYS A 41 7.65 -7.07 -6.93
N ASN A 42 8.23 -8.27 -6.93
CA ASN A 42 9.67 -8.50 -6.93
C ASN A 42 10.45 -7.81 -5.79
N ASN A 43 9.78 -7.41 -4.70
CA ASN A 43 10.39 -6.74 -3.54
C ASN A 43 11.15 -5.44 -3.92
N LYS A 44 10.70 -4.76 -4.98
CA LYS A 44 11.27 -3.49 -5.48
C LYS A 44 10.26 -2.36 -5.33
N ALA A 45 10.75 -1.15 -5.07
CA ALA A 45 9.89 0.02 -5.06
C ALA A 45 9.42 0.32 -6.50
N PRO A 46 8.14 0.64 -6.71
CA PRO A 46 7.69 1.12 -8.01
C PRO A 46 8.33 2.47 -8.36
N LEU A 47 8.64 2.69 -9.64
CA LEU A 47 9.31 3.91 -10.10
C LEU A 47 8.45 5.17 -9.95
N TRP A 48 7.12 5.02 -9.93
CA TRP A 48 6.17 6.11 -9.69
C TRP A 48 6.05 6.49 -8.21
N TYR A 49 6.61 5.68 -7.29
CA TYR A 49 6.59 5.94 -5.85
C TYR A 49 7.93 6.51 -5.36
N VAL A 50 8.30 7.66 -5.93
CA VAL A 50 9.60 8.32 -5.68
C VAL A 50 9.59 9.03 -4.32
N ASN A 51 10.74 9.07 -3.65
CA ASN A 51 10.96 9.79 -2.38
C ASN A 51 9.98 9.44 -1.25
N SER A 52 9.33 8.29 -1.35
CA SER A 52 8.29 7.86 -0.41
C SER A 52 8.74 6.64 0.39
N PRO A 53 8.30 6.50 1.65
CA PRO A 53 8.75 5.44 2.53
C PRO A 53 8.27 4.07 2.07
N ILE A 54 9.17 3.08 2.08
CA ILE A 54 8.84 1.69 1.81
C ILE A 54 8.88 0.92 3.12
N TYR A 55 7.82 0.15 3.37
CA TYR A 55 7.60 -0.52 4.63
C TYR A 55 7.94 -2.00 4.55
N SER A 56 8.43 -2.53 5.68
CA SER A 56 8.65 -3.96 5.85
C SER A 56 7.33 -4.67 6.15
N HIS A 57 7.33 -6.00 5.94
CA HIS A 57 6.19 -6.84 6.29
C HIS A 57 5.81 -6.73 7.77
N GLU A 58 6.80 -6.75 8.67
CA GLU A 58 6.59 -6.63 10.12
C GLU A 58 5.95 -5.30 10.51
N TYR A 59 6.38 -4.20 9.87
CA TYR A 59 5.77 -2.89 10.09
C TYR A 59 4.30 -2.90 9.66
N ILE A 60 4.01 -3.44 8.48
CA ILE A 60 2.63 -3.51 7.97
C ILE A 60 1.76 -4.39 8.87
N ILE A 61 2.23 -5.53 9.36
CA ILE A 61 1.44 -6.36 10.30
C ILE A 61 1.07 -5.55 11.55
N LYS A 62 2.03 -4.81 12.14
CA LYS A 62 1.78 -3.96 13.30
C LYS A 62 0.81 -2.83 12.96
N LEU A 63 0.97 -2.19 11.81
CA LEU A 63 0.05 -1.16 11.32
C LEU A 63 -1.37 -1.70 11.18
N MET A 64 -1.54 -2.91 10.64
CA MET A 64 -2.85 -3.54 10.46
C MET A 64 -3.56 -3.91 11.78
N GLN A 65 -2.85 -3.85 12.91
CA GLN A 65 -3.38 -4.09 14.24
C GLN A 65 -3.79 -2.81 14.97
N THR A 66 -3.53 -1.62 14.39
CA THR A 66 -3.98 -0.36 14.98
C THR A 66 -5.45 -0.12 14.68
N ASP A 67 -6.13 0.69 15.51
CA ASP A 67 -7.55 1.04 15.34
C ASP A 67 -7.88 1.70 13.99
N GLU A 68 -6.86 2.27 13.35
CA GLU A 68 -6.97 2.91 12.03
C GLU A 68 -7.14 1.88 10.89
N TRP A 69 -6.62 0.67 11.07
CA TRP A 69 -6.60 -0.40 10.05
C TRP A 69 -7.32 -1.68 10.47
N SER A 70 -7.58 -1.84 11.76
CA SER A 70 -8.45 -2.92 12.27
C SER A 70 -9.89 -2.61 11.89
N ILE A 71 -10.48 -3.50 11.09
CA ILE A 71 -11.90 -3.46 10.71
C ILE A 71 -12.67 -4.32 11.71
#